data_AF-G9L1H9-F1
#
_entry.id   AF-G9L1H9-F1
#
_cell.length_a   1.000
_cell.length_b   1.000
_cell.length_c   1.000
_cell.angle_alpha   90.00
_cell.angle_beta   90.00
_cell.angle_gamma   90.00
#
_symmetry.space_group_name_H-M   'P 1'
#
loop_
_entity.id
_entity.type
_entity.pdbx_description
1 polymer ?
#
loop_
_entity_poly.entity_id
_entity_poly.type
_entity_poly.pdbx_seq_one_letter_code
_entity_poly.pdbx_strand_id
1 'polypeptide(L)'
;VFLRTSEKAGSCFIRTDQLDGETDWKPKVAVSCTQRLPALGDLFSISAYVYAQKPQLDIHSFEGTFTREDCDPPVHESLSIENTLWASTIVAS
;
A
#
# COMPACT_ATOMS: atom_id res chain seq x y z
N VAL A 1 4.06 -2.74 -0.46
CA VAL A 1 3.00 -1.82 -0.92
C VAL A 1 1.66 -2.50 -0.71
N PHE A 2 0.68 -1.78 -0.15
CA PHE A 2 -0.64 -2.30 0.17
C PHE A 2 -1.58 -2.14 -1.01
N LEU A 3 -1.99 -3.25 -1.65
CA LEU A 3 -2.75 -3.19 -2.90
C LEU A 3 -4.26 -3.29 -2.71
N ARG A 4 -4.73 -4.10 -1.75
CA ARG A 4 -6.16 -4.35 -1.56
C ARG A 4 -6.43 -4.95 -0.19
N THR A 5 -7.62 -4.67 0.34
CA THR A 5 -8.19 -5.30 1.53
C THR A 5 -9.65 -5.68 1.31
N SER A 6 -10.16 -6.59 2.14
CA SER A 6 -11.59 -6.92 2.23
C SER A 6 -12.43 -5.75 2.76
N GLU A 7 -11.82 -4.82 3.50
CA GLU A 7 -12.49 -3.62 3.98
C GLU A 7 -12.84 -2.67 2.83
N LYS A 8 -14.13 -2.27 2.75
CA LYS A 8 -14.64 -1.47 1.62
C LYS A 8 -13.95 -0.12 1.49
N ALA A 9 -13.57 0.48 2.61
CA ALA A 9 -12.86 1.76 2.64
C ALA A 9 -11.42 1.66 2.12
N GLY A 10 -10.89 0.45 1.89
CA GLY A 10 -9.51 0.25 1.47
C GLY A 10 -8.49 0.50 2.58
N SER A 11 -8.92 0.56 3.84
CA SER A 11 -8.06 0.85 4.98
C SER A 11 -7.79 -0.40 5.84
N CYS A 12 -6.62 -0.43 6.45
CA CYS A 12 -6.30 -1.33 7.57
C CYS A 12 -5.47 -0.56 8.60
N PHE A 13 -5.14 -1.22 9.69
CA PHE A 13 -4.25 -0.69 10.71
C PHE A 13 -3.06 -1.62 10.90
N ILE A 14 -1.90 -1.03 11.19
CA ILE A 14 -0.74 -1.80 11.61
C ILE A 14 -0.23 -1.36 12.97
N ARG A 15 0.41 -2.27 13.67
CA ARG A 15 1.23 -1.97 14.84
C ARG A 15 2.69 -2.29 14.54
N THR A 16 3.60 -1.44 15.01
CA THR A 16 5.04 -1.50 14.71
C THR A 16 5.89 -1.82 15.94
N ASP A 17 5.30 -2.44 16.97
CA ASP A 17 5.98 -2.73 18.24
C ASP A 17 7.28 -3.52 18.09
N GLN A 18 7.38 -4.38 17.07
CA GLN A 18 8.60 -5.14 16.77
C GLN A 18 9.72 -4.33 16.08
N LEU A 19 9.42 -3.12 15.58
CA LEU A 19 10.36 -2.25 14.85
C LEU A 19 10.87 -1.11 15.72
N ASP A 20 9.96 -0.41 16.40
CA ASP A 20 10.26 0.82 17.17
C ASP A 20 9.68 0.81 18.59
N GLY A 21 8.96 -0.24 18.99
CA GLY A 21 8.28 -0.31 20.29
C GLY A 21 6.94 0.43 20.33
N GLU A 22 6.48 1.02 19.23
CA GLU A 22 5.21 1.74 19.17
C GLU A 22 4.02 0.79 19.26
N THR A 23 3.15 1.03 20.24
CA THR A 23 1.94 0.23 20.46
C THR A 23 0.70 0.77 19.77
N ASP A 24 0.78 1.99 19.24
CA ASP A 24 -0.34 2.64 18.57
C ASP A 24 -0.62 2.02 17.19
N TRP A 25 -1.91 1.96 16.85
CA TRP A 25 -2.38 1.52 15.55
C TRP A 25 -2.21 2.64 14.53
N LYS A 26 -1.36 2.39 13.52
CA LYS A 26 -1.08 3.32 12.42
C LYS A 26 -1.99 2.98 11.23
N PRO A 27 -2.84 3.91 10.75
CA PRO A 27 -3.72 3.65 9.62
C PRO A 27 -2.90 3.42 8.34
N LYS A 28 -3.41 2.55 7.49
CA LYS A 28 -2.87 2.23 6.17
C LYS A 28 -3.98 2.22 5.15
N VAL A 29 -3.65 2.63 3.92
CA VAL A 29 -4.61 2.76 2.83
C VAL A 29 -4.06 2.04 1.60
N ALA A 30 -4.89 1.20 1.00
CA ALA A 30 -4.56 0.49 -0.22
C ALA A 30 -4.44 1.45 -1.41
N VAL A 31 -3.67 1.08 -2.42
CA VAL A 31 -3.63 1.81 -3.70
C VAL A 31 -5.04 1.91 -4.27
N SER A 32 -5.45 3.12 -4.65
CA SER A 32 -6.86 3.45 -4.84
C SER A 32 -7.44 2.74 -6.05
N CYS A 33 -6.70 2.70 -7.18
CA CYS A 33 -7.15 2.04 -8.40
C CYS A 33 -7.27 0.52 -8.24
N THR A 34 -6.43 -0.11 -7.43
CA THR A 34 -6.48 -1.56 -7.17
C THR A 34 -7.57 -1.92 -6.17
N GLN A 35 -7.85 -1.06 -5.18
CA GLN A 35 -9.01 -1.23 -4.29
C GLN A 35 -10.35 -1.08 -5.03
N ARG A 36 -10.42 -0.20 -6.03
CA ARG A 36 -11.64 0.02 -6.83
C ARG A 36 -11.97 -1.11 -7.82
N LEU A 37 -11.10 -2.10 -8.00
CA LEU A 37 -11.40 -3.20 -8.93
C LEU A 37 -12.66 -3.96 -8.45
N PRO A 38 -13.56 -4.37 -9.35
CA PRO A 38 -14.81 -5.05 -8.99
C PRO A 38 -14.60 -6.34 -8.21
N ALA A 39 -13.65 -7.17 -8.63
CA ALA A 39 -13.34 -8.45 -8.02
C ALA A 39 -11.86 -8.55 -7.63
N LEU A 40 -11.57 -9.40 -6.64
CA LEU A 40 -10.18 -9.71 -6.24
C LEU A 40 -9.38 -10.29 -7.41
N GLY A 41 -10.01 -11.12 -8.25
CA GLY A 41 -9.38 -11.76 -9.41
C GLY A 41 -8.87 -10.76 -10.45
N ASP A 42 -9.48 -9.59 -10.54
CA ASP A 42 -9.07 -8.55 -11.50
C ASP A 42 -7.67 -7.99 -11.20
N LEU A 43 -7.18 -8.16 -9.96
CA LEU A 43 -5.83 -7.76 -9.57
C LEU A 43 -4.75 -8.53 -10.34
N PHE A 44 -5.03 -9.75 -10.80
CA PHE A 44 -4.09 -10.54 -11.60
C PHE A 44 -4.05 -10.13 -13.07
N SER A 45 -5.03 -9.34 -13.51
CA SER A 45 -5.16 -8.89 -14.90
C SER A 45 -4.56 -7.51 -15.15
N ILE A 46 -4.14 -6.79 -14.09
CA ILE A 46 -3.56 -5.45 -14.24
C ILE A 46 -2.09 -5.55 -14.68
N SER A 47 -1.66 -4.61 -15.52
CA SER A 47 -0.25 -4.39 -15.83
C SER A 47 0.21 -3.15 -15.10
N ALA A 48 1.08 -3.30 -14.11
CA ALA A 48 1.52 -2.19 -13.28
C ALA A 48 2.93 -2.39 -12.75
N TYR A 49 3.59 -1.29 -12.41
CA TYR A 49 4.89 -1.29 -11.74
C TYR A 49 4.93 -0.21 -10.65
N VAL A 50 5.88 -0.36 -9.73
CA VAL A 50 6.15 0.63 -8.68
C VAL A 50 7.55 1.17 -8.85
N TYR A 51 7.67 2.47 -8.98
CA TYR A 51 8.93 3.17 -8.70
C TYR A 51 8.99 3.46 -7.20
N ALA A 52 10.05 3.06 -6.54
CA ALA A 52 10.26 3.32 -5.11
C ALA A 52 11.63 3.97 -4.91
N GLN A 53 11.72 4.82 -3.89
CA GLN A 53 13.00 5.39 -3.47
C GLN A 53 14.01 4.29 -3.09
N LYS A 54 15.30 4.67 -3.05
CA LYS A 54 16.35 3.77 -2.55
C LYS A 54 16.04 3.33 -1.11
N PRO A 55 16.42 2.10 -0.71
CA PRO A 55 16.27 1.66 0.68
C PRO A 55 16.92 2.64 1.66
N GLN A 56 16.22 2.94 2.76
CA GLN A 56 16.66 3.86 3.80
C GLN A 56 16.38 3.26 5.18
N LEU A 57 17.19 3.64 6.16
CA LEU A 57 16.99 3.28 7.57
C LEU A 57 16.04 4.28 8.25
N ASP A 58 14.85 4.44 7.67
CA ASP A 58 13.78 5.29 8.17
C ASP A 58 12.45 4.56 7.92
N ILE A 59 11.80 4.12 8.99
CA ILE A 59 10.55 3.35 8.92
C ILE A 59 9.31 4.25 8.92
N HIS A 60 9.48 5.56 9.09
CA HIS A 60 8.38 6.53 9.14
C HIS A 60 8.21 7.26 7.81
N SER A 61 9.12 7.04 6.86
CA SER A 61 9.10 7.62 5.52
C SER A 61 9.05 6.56 4.41
N PHE A 62 8.31 6.87 3.36
CA PHE A 62 8.34 6.13 2.10
C PHE A 62 7.89 7.05 0.98
N GLU A 63 8.64 7.06 -0.13
CA GLU A 63 8.28 7.75 -1.36
C GLU A 63 8.30 6.77 -2.53
N GLY A 64 7.20 6.74 -3.29
CA GLY A 64 7.10 5.96 -4.50
C GLY A 64 5.95 6.40 -5.40
N THR A 65 5.87 5.75 -6.56
CA THR A 65 4.79 5.96 -7.52
C THR A 65 4.34 4.61 -8.04
N PHE A 66 3.07 4.30 -7.88
CA PHE A 66 2.41 3.18 -8.55
C PHE A 66 1.93 3.63 -9.91
N THR A 67 2.29 2.91 -10.97
CA THR A 67 1.84 3.17 -12.33
C THR A 67 1.13 1.95 -12.88
N ARG A 68 -0.10 2.14 -13.35
CA ARG A 68 -0.89 1.14 -14.06
C ARG A 68 -0.92 1.48 -15.56
N GLU A 69 -0.42 0.56 -16.37
CA GLU A 69 -0.20 0.73 -17.81
C GLU A 69 -1.32 0.14 -18.68
N ASP A 70 -2.18 -0.72 -18.15
CA ASP A 70 -3.32 -1.31 -18.87
C ASP A 70 -4.55 -0.37 -18.94
N CYS A 71 -4.36 0.93 -18.73
CA CYS A 71 -5.39 1.97 -18.85
C CYS A 71 -4.92 3.05 -19.83
N ASP A 72 -5.86 3.66 -20.57
CA ASP A 72 -5.60 4.80 -21.44
C ASP A 72 -6.45 6.01 -21.01
N PRO A 73 -5.86 7.07 -20.43
CA PRO A 73 -4.42 7.22 -20.15
C PRO A 73 -3.94 6.33 -18.98
N PRO A 74 -2.61 6.09 -18.85
CA PRO A 74 -2.05 5.39 -17.70
C PRO A 74 -2.42 6.07 -16.38
N VAL A 75 -2.63 5.25 -15.34
CA VAL A 75 -2.96 5.76 -14.00
C VAL A 75 -1.70 5.84 -13.17
N HIS A 76 -1.43 7.01 -12.59
CA HIS A 76 -0.32 7.24 -11.68
C HIS A 76 -0.83 7.63 -10.30
N GLU A 77 -0.36 6.93 -9.27
CA GLU A 77 -0.70 7.22 -7.86
C GLU A 77 0.59 7.37 -7.04
N SER A 78 0.71 8.51 -6.36
CA SER A 78 1.78 8.73 -5.39
C SER A 78 1.59 7.82 -4.18
N LEU A 79 2.68 7.18 -3.75
CA LEU A 79 2.70 6.30 -2.59
C LEU A 79 3.45 6.98 -1.45
N SER A 80 2.86 6.94 -0.27
CA SER A 80 3.45 7.42 0.98
C SER A 80 3.61 6.26 1.98
N ILE A 81 4.07 6.58 3.20
CA ILE A 81 4.16 5.61 4.29
C ILE A 81 2.81 4.92 4.58
N GLU A 82 1.68 5.59 4.34
CA GLU A 82 0.33 5.04 4.56
C GLU A 82 0.00 3.89 3.59
N ASN A 83 0.69 3.79 2.44
CA ASN A 83 0.50 2.72 1.46
C ASN A 83 1.48 1.55 1.65
N THR A 84 2.21 1.51 2.77
CA THR A 84 3.24 0.51 3.04
C THR A 84 2.94 -0.33 4.27
N LEU A 85 3.33 -1.60 4.21
CA LEU A 85 3.32 -2.54 5.32
C LEU A 85 4.77 -3.00 5.48
N TRP A 86 5.37 -2.72 6.63
CA TRP A 86 6.72 -3.20 6.92
C TRP A 86 6.68 -4.68 7.28
N ALA A 87 7.78 -5.38 7.01
CA ALA A 87 7.98 -6.71 7.55
C ALA A 87 7.88 -6.68 9.08
N SER A 88 7.42 -7.78 9.68
CA SER A 88 7.30 -7.93 11.13
C SER A 88 6.32 -6.94 11.80
N THR A 89 5.33 -6.44 11.05
CA THR A 89 4.22 -5.67 11.61
C THR A 89 2.99 -6.55 11.83
N ILE A 90 2.15 -6.17 12.79
CA ILE A 90 0.86 -6.82 13.01
C ILE A 90 -0.20 -6.05 12.23
N VAL A 91 -1.01 -6.74 11.45
CA VAL A 91 -2.12 -6.17 10.69
C VAL A 91 -3.45 -6.42 11.42
N ALA A 92 -4.31 -5.40 11.46
CA ALA A 92 -5.70 -5.48 11.89
C ALA A 92 -6.61 -4.81 10.85
N SER A 93 -7.78 -5.40 10.59
CA SER A 93 -8.82 -4.87 9.69
C SER A 93 -10.19 -4.96 10.35
#